data_AF-G7SD65-F1
#
_entry.id   AF-G7SD65-F1
#
_cell.length_a   1.000
_cell.length_b   1.000
_cell.length_c   1.000
_cell.angle_alpha   90.00
_cell.angle_beta   90.00
_cell.angle_gamma   90.00
#
_symmetry.space_group_name_H-M   'P 1'
#
loop_
_entity.id
_entity.type
_entity.pdbx_description
1 polymer ?
#
loop_
_entity_poly.entity_id
_entity_poly.type
_entity_poly.pdbx_seq_one_letter_code
_entity_poly.pdbx_strand_id
1 'polypeptide(L)'
;MLLKKKVKAGILLYALLMLAVFSLLLQFYLHRQEAESRLVQVARQETTAYIMSKMVLDKVEQDLQVEKIVTGAVVNEKEANLTTGSKQKEYRGRVSFQEGQARYQLKGDQLLVTVELTSDGLYTYQFPLGLSSEGG
;
A
#
# COMPACT_ATOMS: atom_id res chain seq x y z
N MET A 1 -45.32 -57.73 -6.63
CA MET A 1 -44.04 -56.97 -6.78
C MET A 1 -44.20 -55.43 -6.82
N LEU A 2 -45.35 -54.84 -6.46
CA LEU A 2 -45.56 -53.38 -6.54
C LEU A 2 -44.89 -52.55 -5.43
N LEU A 3 -44.78 -53.07 -4.19
CA LEU A 3 -44.16 -52.32 -3.08
C LEU A 3 -42.66 -52.01 -3.35
N LYS A 4 -41.92 -52.93 -3.99
CA LYS A 4 -40.48 -52.73 -4.27
C LYS A 4 -40.21 -51.61 -5.29
N LYS A 5 -41.14 -51.33 -6.21
CA LYS A 5 -41.03 -50.20 -7.16
C LYS A 5 -41.24 -48.85 -6.48
N LYS A 6 -42.20 -48.76 -5.55
CA LYS A 6 -42.46 -47.53 -4.79
C LYS A 6 -41.32 -47.19 -3.82
N VAL A 7 -40.74 -48.22 -3.18
CA VAL A 7 -39.56 -48.04 -2.31
C VAL A 7 -38.35 -47.56 -3.13
N LYS A 8 -38.07 -48.17 -4.30
CA LYS A 8 -37.00 -47.69 -5.20
C LYS A 8 -37.20 -46.25 -5.67
N ALA A 9 -38.44 -45.85 -5.99
CA ALA A 9 -38.74 -44.48 -6.37
C ALA A 9 -38.54 -43.48 -5.21
N GLY A 10 -38.89 -43.88 -3.98
CA GLY A 10 -38.64 -43.07 -2.78
C GLY A 10 -37.15 -42.88 -2.48
N ILE A 11 -36.34 -43.95 -2.60
CA ILE A 11 -34.88 -43.86 -2.48
C ILE A 11 -34.29 -42.94 -3.57
N LEU A 12 -34.79 -43.04 -4.80
CA LEU A 12 -34.32 -42.20 -5.90
C LEU A 12 -34.62 -40.73 -5.64
N LEU A 13 -35.83 -40.43 -5.14
CA LEU A 13 -36.25 -39.08 -4.79
C LEU A 13 -35.43 -38.50 -3.61
N TYR A 14 -35.15 -39.31 -2.60
CA TYR A 14 -34.31 -38.93 -1.46
C TYR A 14 -32.87 -38.66 -1.88
N ALA A 15 -32.30 -39.51 -2.75
CA ALA A 15 -30.96 -39.31 -3.28
C ALA A 15 -30.86 -38.00 -4.06
N LEU A 16 -31.88 -37.68 -4.87
CA LEU A 16 -31.92 -36.45 -5.66
C LEU A 16 -32.06 -35.20 -4.77
N LEU A 17 -32.86 -35.29 -3.70
CA LEU A 17 -32.98 -34.24 -2.69
C LEU A 17 -31.67 -34.05 -1.92
N MET A 18 -31.06 -35.13 -1.42
CA MET A 18 -29.79 -35.08 -0.72
C MET A 18 -28.67 -34.52 -1.60
N LEU A 19 -28.66 -34.88 -2.88
CA LEU A 19 -27.72 -34.32 -3.86
C LEU A 19 -27.93 -32.81 -4.03
N ALA A 20 -29.19 -32.35 -4.15
CA ALA A 20 -29.49 -30.93 -4.30
C ALA A 20 -29.08 -30.11 -3.07
N VAL A 21 -29.36 -30.61 -1.85
CA VAL A 21 -28.95 -29.96 -0.60
C VAL A 21 -27.42 -29.93 -0.49
N PHE A 22 -26.76 -31.05 -0.83
CA PHE A 22 -25.29 -31.13 -0.81
C PHE A 22 -24.63 -30.18 -1.81
N SER A 23 -25.12 -30.13 -3.05
CA SER A 23 -24.66 -29.20 -4.07
C SER A 23 -24.83 -27.74 -3.65
N LEU A 24 -25.95 -27.40 -3.01
CA LEU A 24 -26.19 -26.04 -2.52
C LEU A 24 -25.20 -25.65 -1.42
N LEU A 25 -24.92 -26.56 -0.48
CA LEU A 25 -23.92 -26.34 0.57
C LEU A 25 -22.51 -26.20 0.00
N LEU A 26 -22.13 -27.06 -0.96
CA LEU A 26 -20.81 -27.00 -1.59
C LEU A 26 -20.62 -25.70 -2.38
N GLN A 27 -21.66 -25.28 -3.11
CA GLN A 27 -21.64 -24.03 -3.85
C GLN A 27 -21.50 -22.83 -2.91
N PHE A 28 -22.25 -22.79 -1.80
CA PHE A 28 -22.09 -21.76 -0.77
C PHE A 28 -20.68 -21.77 -0.15
N TYR A 29 -20.14 -22.95 0.14
CA TYR A 29 -18.81 -23.10 0.71
C TYR A 29 -17.71 -22.56 -0.22
N LEU A 30 -17.76 -22.90 -1.51
CA LEU A 30 -16.81 -22.40 -2.51
C LEU A 30 -16.98 -20.90 -2.76
N HIS A 31 -18.21 -20.42 -2.94
CA HIS A 31 -18.48 -19.00 -3.19
C HIS A 31 -18.12 -18.11 -2.00
N ARG A 32 -18.24 -18.61 -0.77
CA ARG A 32 -17.81 -17.88 0.43
C ARG A 32 -16.31 -17.59 0.40
N GLN A 33 -15.51 -18.45 -0.23
CA GLN A 33 -14.06 -18.29 -0.31
C GLN A 33 -13.61 -17.22 -1.32
N GLU A 34 -14.44 -16.89 -2.32
CA GLU A 34 -14.09 -15.92 -3.37
C GLU A 34 -14.61 -14.50 -3.09
N ALA A 35 -15.72 -14.37 -2.34
CA ALA A 35 -16.35 -13.08 -2.07
C ALA A 35 -15.51 -12.15 -1.17
N GLU A 36 -14.67 -12.71 -0.30
CA GLU A 36 -13.80 -11.94 0.59
C GLU A 36 -12.62 -11.29 -0.16
N SER A 37 -12.32 -11.75 -1.38
CA SER A 37 -11.16 -11.30 -2.13
C SER A 37 -11.22 -9.82 -2.54
N ARG A 38 -12.41 -9.26 -2.79
CA ARG A 38 -12.53 -7.87 -3.27
C ARG A 38 -12.21 -6.86 -2.19
N LEU A 39 -12.77 -7.05 -1.00
CA LEU A 39 -12.51 -6.18 0.15
C LEU A 39 -11.06 -6.34 0.63
N VAL A 40 -10.54 -7.58 0.61
CA VAL A 40 -9.13 -7.88 0.92
C VAL A 40 -8.19 -7.27 -0.13
N GLN A 41 -8.57 -7.21 -1.42
CA GLN A 41 -7.74 -6.60 -2.46
C GLN A 41 -7.60 -5.08 -2.27
N VAL A 42 -8.68 -4.37 -1.95
CA VAL A 42 -8.63 -2.93 -1.68
C VAL A 42 -7.79 -2.65 -0.43
N ALA A 43 -8.02 -3.39 0.67
CA ALA A 43 -7.23 -3.25 1.89
C ALA A 43 -5.74 -3.55 1.68
N ARG A 44 -5.40 -4.51 0.80
CA ARG A 44 -4.02 -4.79 0.40
C ARG A 44 -3.41 -3.63 -0.37
N GLN A 45 -4.14 -3.04 -1.32
CA GLN A 45 -3.66 -1.87 -2.07
C GLN A 45 -3.39 -0.69 -1.15
N GLU A 46 -4.29 -0.38 -0.23
CA GLU A 46 -4.11 0.67 0.79
C GLU A 46 -2.85 0.43 1.63
N THR A 47 -2.68 -0.81 2.13
CA THR A 47 -1.51 -1.20 2.93
C THR A 47 -0.21 -1.08 2.13
N THR A 48 -0.19 -1.56 0.88
CA THR A 48 0.96 -1.47 -0.02
C THR A 48 1.31 -0.01 -0.32
N ALA A 49 0.31 0.84 -0.57
CA ALA A 49 0.52 2.27 -0.79
C ALA A 49 1.14 2.95 0.43
N TYR A 50 0.62 2.63 1.62
CA TYR A 50 1.13 3.17 2.88
C TYR A 50 2.58 2.75 3.12
N ILE A 51 2.92 1.47 2.93
CA ILE A 51 4.30 0.97 3.09
C ILE A 51 5.24 1.65 2.10
N MET A 52 4.86 1.77 0.82
CA MET A 52 5.66 2.50 -0.18
C MET A 52 5.89 3.96 0.24
N SER A 53 4.86 4.63 0.76
CA SER A 53 4.99 6.01 1.22
C SER A 53 5.94 6.16 2.40
N LYS A 54 5.94 5.19 3.33
CA LYS A 54 6.87 5.14 4.46
C LYS A 54 8.31 4.85 4.04
N MET A 55 8.52 3.97 3.05
CA MET A 55 9.87 3.73 2.50
C MET A 55 10.44 4.98 1.83
N VAL A 56 9.60 5.76 1.16
CA VAL A 56 10.02 7.05 0.58
C VAL A 56 10.33 8.07 1.68
N LEU A 57 9.50 8.14 2.73
CA LEU A 57 9.77 8.98 3.89
C LEU A 57 11.13 8.64 4.52
N ASP A 58 11.42 7.37 4.81
CA ASP A 58 12.68 6.93 5.41
C ASP A 58 13.88 7.27 4.53
N LYS A 59 13.78 7.08 3.20
CA LYS A 59 14.83 7.53 2.26
C LYS A 59 15.07 9.03 2.31
N VAL A 60 14.00 9.82 2.32
CA VAL A 60 14.10 11.28 2.38
C VAL A 60 14.69 11.72 3.72
N GLU A 61 14.26 11.12 4.84
CA GLU A 61 14.82 11.40 6.16
C GLU A 61 16.31 11.03 6.27
N GLN A 62 16.73 9.92 5.67
CA GLN A 62 18.15 9.54 5.59
C GLN A 62 18.95 10.54 4.75
N ASP A 63 18.46 10.91 3.56
CA ASP A 63 19.13 11.88 2.69
C ASP A 63 19.26 13.26 3.37
N LEU A 64 18.22 13.71 4.09
CA LEU A 64 18.26 14.97 4.86
C LEU A 64 19.22 14.90 6.05
N GLN A 65 19.30 13.77 6.76
CA GLN A 65 20.26 13.58 7.85
C GLN A 65 21.71 13.58 7.35
N VAL A 66 21.99 12.91 6.24
CA VAL A 66 23.32 12.89 5.60
C VAL A 66 23.71 14.30 5.15
N GLU A 67 22.78 15.06 4.58
CA GLU A 67 23.04 16.45 4.17
C GLU A 67 23.33 17.39 5.36
N LYS A 68 22.65 17.22 6.50
CA LYS A 68 22.91 17.97 7.73
C LYS A 68 24.30 17.65 8.31
N ILE A 69 24.72 16.39 8.30
CA ILE A 69 26.04 15.96 8.80
C ILE A 69 27.15 16.52 7.90
N VAL A 70 27.00 16.42 6.58
CA VAL A 70 27.99 16.95 5.63
C VAL A 70 28.10 18.46 5.74
N THR A 71 26.98 19.18 5.76
CA THR A 71 26.98 20.66 5.88
C THR A 71 27.51 21.13 7.23
N GLY A 72 27.20 20.40 8.32
CA GLY A 72 27.71 20.69 9.67
C GLY A 72 29.21 20.41 9.85
N ALA A 73 29.82 19.55 9.02
CA ALA A 73 31.24 19.27 9.04
C ALA A 73 32.09 20.29 8.24
N VAL A 74 31.52 21.03 7.29
CA VAL A 74 32.27 22.01 6.45
C VAL A 74 32.40 23.40 7.09
N VAL A 75 31.86 23.64 8.28
CA VAL A 75 31.87 24.99 8.89
C VAL A 75 33.15 25.34 9.66
N ASN A 76 34.13 24.43 9.74
CA ASN A 76 35.47 24.74 10.24
C ASN A 76 36.47 24.66 9.07
N GLU A 77 36.62 25.77 8.35
CA GLU A 77 37.90 26.38 7.94
C GLU A 77 37.70 27.29 6.70
N LYS A 78 37.63 28.59 7.01
CA LYS A 78 38.06 29.76 6.22
C LYS A 78 37.26 30.17 4.96
N GLU A 79 36.78 31.40 5.09
CA GLU A 79 36.15 32.30 4.14
C GLU A 79 36.89 32.45 2.80
N ALA A 80 36.17 32.36 1.68
CA ALA A 80 36.29 33.30 0.54
C ALA A 80 35.26 33.03 -0.56
N ASN A 81 34.55 34.12 -0.91
CA ASN A 81 33.90 34.44 -2.17
C ASN A 81 32.44 34.05 -2.48
N LEU A 82 31.71 35.11 -2.83
CA LEU A 82 30.36 35.18 -3.38
C LEU A 82 30.18 34.27 -4.60
N THR A 83 29.17 33.40 -4.55
CA THR A 83 28.29 33.13 -5.71
C THR A 83 26.90 32.73 -5.23
N THR A 84 26.00 33.70 -5.31
CA THR A 84 24.64 33.60 -5.84
C THR A 84 24.09 32.21 -6.10
N GLY A 85 23.01 31.88 -5.40
CA GLY A 85 22.09 30.79 -5.76
C GLY A 85 21.70 29.96 -4.56
N SER A 86 20.82 30.50 -3.69
CA SER A 86 20.02 29.68 -2.78
C SER A 86 19.13 28.75 -3.61
N LYS A 87 19.71 27.66 -4.12
CA LYS A 87 18.95 26.51 -4.58
C LYS A 87 18.37 25.88 -3.32
N GLN A 88 17.20 26.34 -2.92
CA GLN A 88 16.25 25.52 -2.20
C GLN A 88 16.14 24.23 -3.01
N LYS A 89 16.87 23.18 -2.63
CA LYS A 89 16.77 21.86 -3.24
C LYS A 89 15.30 21.49 -3.07
N GLU A 90 14.55 21.56 -4.16
CA GLU A 90 13.23 20.94 -4.20
C GLU A 90 13.49 19.45 -3.98
N TYR A 91 13.32 18.98 -2.74
CA TYR A 91 13.32 17.55 -2.41
C TYR A 91 12.04 16.97 -3.02
N ARG A 92 12.08 16.85 -4.33
CA ARG A 92 11.07 16.30 -5.20
C ARG A 92 11.73 15.20 -5.99
N GLY A 93 11.13 14.02 -5.94
CA GLY A 93 11.69 12.87 -6.61
C GLY A 93 10.63 11.82 -6.89
N ARG A 94 11.03 10.84 -7.67
CA ARG A 94 10.20 9.68 -7.98
C ARG A 94 10.97 8.43 -7.59
N VAL A 95 10.30 7.55 -6.85
CA VAL A 95 10.80 6.24 -6.47
C VAL A 95 9.92 5.21 -7.17
N SER A 96 10.54 4.36 -7.97
CA SER A 96 9.83 3.26 -8.63
C SER A 96 9.88 2.02 -7.74
N PHE A 97 8.74 1.37 -7.58
CA PHE A 97 8.58 0.08 -6.92
C PHE A 97 8.09 -0.96 -7.94
N GLN A 98 8.05 -2.24 -7.58
CA GLN A 98 7.49 -3.27 -8.48
C GLN A 98 5.96 -3.13 -8.60
N GLU A 99 5.34 -2.58 -7.56
CA GLU A 99 3.89 -2.46 -7.37
C GLU A 99 3.34 -1.11 -7.86
N GLY A 100 4.21 -0.17 -8.26
CA GLY A 100 3.81 1.17 -8.68
C GLY A 100 4.93 2.19 -8.65
N GLN A 101 4.56 3.46 -8.73
CA GLN A 101 5.48 4.59 -8.59
C GLN A 101 5.04 5.50 -7.46
N ALA A 102 5.98 5.92 -6.62
CA ALA A 102 5.75 6.95 -5.62
C ALA A 102 6.45 8.25 -6.03
N ARG A 103 5.73 9.35 -5.98
CA ARG A 103 6.25 10.71 -6.17
C ARG A 103 6.20 11.42 -4.83
N TYR A 104 7.30 12.00 -4.41
CA TYR A 104 7.33 12.80 -3.20
C TYR A 104 7.66 14.25 -3.52
N GLN A 105 7.10 15.16 -2.73
CA GLN A 105 7.39 16.57 -2.78
C GLN A 105 7.47 17.14 -1.38
N LEU A 106 8.59 17.79 -1.08
CA LEU A 106 8.72 18.59 0.13
C LEU A 106 8.00 19.92 -0.06
N LYS A 107 7.04 20.20 0.82
CA LYS A 107 6.28 21.45 0.86
C LYS A 107 6.38 22.04 2.27
N GLY A 108 7.38 22.90 2.47
CA GLY A 108 7.70 23.42 3.81
C GLY A 108 8.26 22.31 4.71
N ASP A 109 7.63 22.12 5.88
CA ASP A 109 7.99 21.08 6.87
C ASP A 109 7.22 19.76 6.66
N GLN A 110 6.57 19.59 5.52
CA GLN A 110 5.73 18.43 5.23
C GLN A 110 6.14 17.75 3.93
N LEU A 111 6.30 16.43 3.99
CA LEU A 111 6.51 15.57 2.85
C LEU A 111 5.18 15.05 2.33
N LEU A 112 4.80 15.47 1.12
CA LEU A 112 3.65 14.92 0.42
C LEU A 112 4.12 13.76 -0.46
N VAL A 113 3.62 12.56 -0.21
CA VAL A 113 3.93 11.35 -0.99
C VAL A 113 2.68 10.87 -1.71
N THR A 114 2.71 10.88 -3.04
CA THR A 114 1.65 10.37 -3.91
C THR A 114 2.10 9.03 -4.49
N VAL A 115 1.36 7.97 -4.20
CA VAL A 115 1.63 6.61 -4.65
C VAL A 115 0.60 6.21 -5.69
N GLU A 116 1.09 5.85 -6.87
CA GLU A 116 0.32 5.39 -8.02
C GLU A 116 0.60 3.90 -8.19
N LEU A 117 -0.35 3.03 -7.84
CA LEU A 117 -0.22 1.59 -7.99
C LEU A 117 -0.51 1.16 -9.43
N THR A 118 0.10 0.05 -9.85
CA THR A 118 -0.19 -0.61 -11.14
C THR A 118 -1.64 -1.11 -11.26
N SER A 119 -2.35 -1.17 -10.13
CA SER A 119 -3.76 -1.55 -10.03
C SER A 119 -4.72 -0.35 -10.08
N ASP A 120 -4.25 0.80 -10.60
CA ASP A 120 -5.03 2.04 -10.79
C ASP A 120 -5.44 2.74 -9.47
N GLY A 121 -4.85 2.32 -8.35
CA GLY A 121 -5.04 2.96 -7.04
C GLY A 121 -4.10 4.15 -6.86
N LEU A 122 -4.65 5.35 -6.64
CA LEU A 122 -3.88 6.55 -6.33
C LEU A 122 -4.11 6.94 -4.86
N TYR A 123 -3.03 6.98 -4.08
CA TYR A 123 -3.08 7.29 -2.66
C TYR A 123 -2.12 8.42 -2.33
N THR A 124 -2.56 9.38 -1.53
CA THR A 124 -1.73 10.51 -1.10
C THR A 124 -1.59 10.51 0.41
N TYR A 125 -0.35 10.53 0.87
CA TYR A 125 0.02 10.55 2.27
C TYR A 125 0.85 11.80 2.56
N GLN A 126 0.62 12.39 3.74
CA GLN A 126 1.31 13.58 4.18
C GLN A 126 2.02 13.27 5.49
N PHE A 127 3.33 13.50 5.53
CA PHE A 127 4.15 13.28 6.71
C PHE A 127 4.76 14.60 7.16
N PRO A 128 4.70 14.95 8.47
CA PRO A 128 5.54 16.02 9.00
C PRO A 128 6.98 15.52 9.02
N LEU A 129 7.90 16.26 8.39
CA LEU A 129 9.33 16.05 8.58
C LEU A 129 9.72 16.94 9.76
N GLY A 130 10.25 16.38 10.84
CA GLY A 130 10.63 17.16 12.02
C GLY A 130 11.89 18.01 11.78
N LEU A 131 11.88 18.95 10.82
CA LEU A 131 13.00 19.87 10.58
C LEU A 131 12.92 21.11 11.49
N SER A 132 11.87 21.20 12.30
CA SER A 132 11.78 22.14 13.41
C SER A 132 12.80 21.76 14.49
N SER A 133 13.95 22.45 14.45
CA SER A 133 14.96 22.53 15.50
C SER A 133 14.37 22.41 16.90
N GLU A 134 14.66 21.31 17.59
CA GLU A 134 14.63 21.26 19.05
C GLU A 134 15.71 22.24 19.54
N GLY A 135 15.32 23.50 19.73
CA GLY A 135 16.07 24.48 20.50
C GLY A 135 15.73 24.28 21.97
N GLY A 136 16.70 23.76 22.72
CA GLY A 136 16.75 23.75 24.19
C GLY A 136 18.16 24.09 24.63
#